data_AF-A0AAV8WMS1-F1
#
_entry.id   AF-A0AAV8WMS1-F1
#
_cell.length_a   1.000
_cell.length_b   1.000
_cell.length_c   1.000
_cell.angle_alpha   90.00
_cell.angle_beta   90.00
_cell.angle_gamma   90.00
#
_symmetry.space_group_name_H-M   'P 1'
#
loop_
_entity.id
_entity.type
_entity.pdbx_description
1 polymer ?
#
loop_
_entity_poly.entity_id
_entity_poly.type
_entity_poly.pdbx_seq_one_letter_code
_entity_poly.pdbx_strand_id
1 'polypeptide(L)'
;MRCDNIIRNKSRNMNKELGDRKLSWSELKGVVSDLRRQLSSLSTMVPSSITFRTLQDGRTRIYFLSTPQNGWETTLLFADVPNTNQPTSLRLQWQCVIESNFPSISSSNKYSREEQLLWERKRLTTWGINSYEIHSESGKIVFPAASSLFQCIDSGYSVKQF
;
A
#
# COMPACT_ATOMS: atom_id res chain seq x y z
N MET A 1 20.12 34.27 15.32
CA MET A 1 19.74 34.65 13.93
C MET A 1 20.91 34.63 12.90
N ARG A 2 22.19 34.43 13.29
CA ARG A 2 23.33 34.51 12.34
C ARG A 2 23.77 33.15 11.76
N CYS A 3 23.40 32.02 12.37
CA CYS A 3 23.85 30.68 11.97
C CYS A 3 22.97 30.03 10.88
N ASP A 4 21.66 30.31 10.88
CA ASP A 4 20.71 29.70 9.91
C ASP A 4 20.94 30.17 8.47
N ASN A 5 21.41 31.41 8.30
CA ASN A 5 21.72 31.99 7.00
C ASN A 5 23.00 31.40 6.38
N ILE A 6 23.96 30.96 7.21
CA ILE A 6 25.21 30.35 6.73
C ILE A 6 24.93 28.93 6.19
N ILE A 7 24.10 28.15 6.88
CA ILE A 7 23.74 26.79 6.45
C ILE A 7 22.91 26.82 5.16
N ARG A 8 21.93 27.73 5.06
CA ARG A 8 21.13 27.92 3.83
C ARG A 8 21.94 28.43 2.64
N ASN A 9 22.96 29.26 2.87
CA ASN A 9 23.82 29.75 1.80
C ASN A 9 24.84 28.69 1.36
N LYS A 10 25.36 27.88 2.29
CA LYS A 10 26.25 26.73 1.96
C LYS A 10 25.52 25.66 1.14
N SER A 11 24.28 25.32 1.51
CA SER A 11 23.45 24.37 0.75
C SER A 11 23.06 24.90 -0.64
N ARG A 12 22.80 26.21 -0.77
CA ARG A 12 22.57 26.87 -2.08
C ARG A 12 23.82 26.92 -2.97
N ASN A 13 25.02 27.15 -2.41
CA ASN A 13 26.26 27.18 -3.19
C ASN A 13 26.66 25.77 -3.68
N MET A 14 26.46 24.74 -2.87
CA MET A 14 26.75 23.35 -3.25
C MET A 14 25.87 22.86 -4.41
N ASN A 15 24.60 23.29 -4.46
CA ASN A 15 23.69 23.00 -5.56
C ASN A 15 24.05 23.77 -6.85
N LYS A 16 24.75 24.90 -6.74
CA LYS A 16 25.16 25.72 -7.89
C LYS A 16 26.42 25.18 -8.58
N GLU A 17 27.37 24.64 -7.83
CA GLU A 17 28.57 23.97 -8.38
C GLU A 17 28.28 22.61 -9.02
N LEU A 18 27.24 21.89 -8.56
CA LEU A 18 26.85 20.60 -9.14
C LEU A 18 26.18 20.76 -10.53
N GLY A 19 25.56 21.92 -10.80
CA GLY A 19 24.88 22.21 -12.08
C GLY A 19 25.83 22.37 -13.27
N ASP A 20 27.11 22.63 -13.02
CA ASP A 20 28.12 22.87 -14.06
C ASP A 20 29.08 21.67 -14.26
N ARG A 21 29.05 20.70 -13.34
CA ARG A 21 29.87 19.48 -13.40
C ARG A 21 29.14 18.39 -14.17
N LYS A 22 29.62 18.05 -15.37
CA LYS A 22 29.13 16.88 -16.12
C LYS A 22 29.48 15.61 -15.36
N LEU A 23 28.45 14.98 -14.77
CA LEU A 23 28.59 13.71 -14.08
C LEU A 23 28.78 12.57 -15.10
N SER A 24 29.58 11.59 -14.74
CA SER A 24 29.64 10.31 -15.44
C SER A 24 28.34 9.52 -15.26
N TRP A 25 28.12 8.52 -16.12
CA TRP A 25 26.94 7.65 -16.03
C TRP A 25 26.82 6.93 -14.68
N SER A 26 27.94 6.47 -14.11
CA SER A 26 27.98 5.81 -12.80
C SER A 26 27.59 6.77 -11.68
N GLU A 27 28.08 8.01 -11.71
CA GLU A 27 27.71 9.05 -10.75
C GLU A 27 26.22 9.40 -10.84
N LEU A 28 25.69 9.59 -12.06
CA LEU A 28 24.25 9.83 -12.28
C LEU A 28 23.38 8.68 -11.75
N LYS A 29 23.77 7.43 -12.04
CA LYS A 29 23.09 6.24 -11.53
C LYS A 29 23.10 6.21 -9.99
N GLY A 30 24.22 6.58 -9.37
CA GLY A 30 24.34 6.72 -7.92
C GLY A 30 23.34 7.73 -7.36
N VAL A 31 23.33 8.96 -7.91
CA VAL A 31 22.41 10.04 -7.49
C VAL A 31 20.95 9.62 -7.61
N VAL A 32 20.55 9.03 -8.74
CA VAL A 32 19.16 8.56 -8.95
C VAL A 32 18.80 7.44 -7.97
N SER A 33 19.73 6.52 -7.69
CA SER A 33 19.50 5.41 -6.77
C SER A 33 19.31 5.90 -5.33
N ASP A 34 20.10 6.89 -4.92
CA ASP A 34 19.99 7.52 -3.60
C ASP A 34 18.68 8.29 -3.47
N LEU A 35 18.31 9.06 -4.49
CA LEU A 35 17.03 9.77 -4.53
C LEU A 35 15.85 8.80 -4.45
N ARG A 36 15.86 7.72 -5.25
CA ARG A 36 14.81 6.70 -5.21
C ARG A 36 14.70 6.05 -3.83
N ARG A 37 15.83 5.78 -3.16
CA ARG A 37 15.85 5.24 -1.79
C ARG A 37 15.28 6.23 -0.76
N GLN A 38 15.56 7.52 -0.92
CA GLN A 38 14.99 8.55 -0.03
C GLN A 38 13.49 8.72 -0.25
N LEU A 39 13.02 8.62 -1.49
CA LEU A 39 11.62 8.77 -1.85
C LEU A 39 10.78 7.50 -1.67
N SER A 40 11.40 6.33 -1.50
CA SER A 40 10.65 5.06 -1.40
C SER A 40 9.69 5.04 -0.21
N SER A 41 10.02 5.73 0.88
CA SER A 41 9.16 5.86 2.07
C SER A 41 8.03 6.89 1.90
N LEU A 42 8.13 7.79 0.92
CA LEU A 42 7.11 8.78 0.59
C LEU A 42 6.07 8.26 -0.40
N SER A 43 6.31 7.09 -1.00
CA SER A 43 5.34 6.41 -1.86
C SER A 43 4.18 5.89 -1.02
N THR A 44 3.28 6.78 -0.64
CA THR A 44 2.05 6.43 0.07
C THR A 44 1.07 5.84 -0.93
N MET A 45 1.01 4.51 -1.02
CA MET A 45 -0.15 3.87 -1.64
C MET A 45 -1.39 4.27 -0.83
N VAL A 46 -2.32 4.93 -1.50
CA VAL A 46 -3.61 5.35 -0.93
C VAL A 46 -4.54 4.14 -0.93
N PRO A 47 -5.26 3.85 0.16
CA PRO A 47 -6.28 2.81 0.18
C PRO A 47 -7.25 2.94 -1.00
N SER A 48 -7.54 1.83 -1.65
CA SER A 48 -8.44 1.76 -2.81
C SER A 48 -9.50 0.68 -2.61
N SER A 49 -10.53 0.67 -3.48
CA SER A 49 -11.62 -0.31 -3.44
C SER A 49 -12.25 -0.40 -2.04
N ILE A 50 -12.82 0.70 -1.57
CA ILE A 50 -13.30 0.81 -0.18
C ILE A 50 -14.74 0.27 -0.08
N THR A 51 -14.98 -0.65 0.85
CA THR A 51 -16.32 -1.16 1.16
C THR A 51 -16.61 -1.06 2.65
N PHE A 52 -17.82 -0.63 3.00
CA PHE A 52 -18.29 -0.54 4.38
C PHE A 52 -19.26 -1.67 4.67
N ARG A 53 -19.10 -2.33 5.82
CA ARG A 53 -20.03 -3.36 6.30
C ARG A 53 -20.33 -3.12 7.78
N THR A 54 -21.61 -3.12 8.11
CA THR A 54 -22.06 -3.13 9.51
C THR A 54 -22.00 -4.56 10.03
N LEU A 55 -21.28 -4.78 11.12
CA LEU A 55 -21.17 -6.05 11.80
C LEU A 55 -22.35 -6.27 12.75
N GLN A 56 -22.54 -7.50 13.23
CA GLN A 56 -23.65 -7.87 14.12
C GLN A 56 -23.62 -7.12 15.47
N ASP A 57 -22.45 -6.70 15.92
CA ASP A 57 -22.26 -5.89 17.14
C ASP A 57 -22.46 -4.38 16.91
N GLY A 58 -22.90 -4.00 15.70
CA GLY A 58 -23.16 -2.63 15.29
C GLY A 58 -21.91 -1.86 14.86
N ARG A 59 -20.68 -2.42 14.95
CA ARG A 59 -19.48 -1.74 14.46
C ARG A 59 -19.49 -1.64 12.95
N THR A 60 -18.87 -0.60 12.41
CA THR A 60 -18.62 -0.49 10.97
C THR A 60 -17.21 -0.97 10.66
N ARG A 61 -17.09 -2.02 9.84
CA ARG A 61 -15.82 -2.48 9.29
C ARG A 61 -15.62 -1.91 7.89
N ILE A 62 -14.46 -1.32 7.67
CA ILE A 62 -14.03 -0.79 6.38
C ILE A 62 -13.05 -1.77 5.76
N TYR A 63 -13.37 -2.35 4.62
CA TYR A 63 -12.46 -3.15 3.80
C TYR A 63 -11.84 -2.29 2.71
N PHE A 64 -10.56 -2.53 2.41
CA PHE A 64 -9.84 -1.78 1.39
C PHE A 64 -8.59 -2.54 0.91
N LEU A 65 -8.15 -2.22 -0.29
CA LEU A 65 -6.89 -2.69 -0.84
C LEU A 65 -5.79 -1.66 -0.57
N SER A 66 -4.71 -2.09 0.06
CA SER A 66 -3.51 -1.27 0.24
C SER A 66 -2.26 -2.14 0.37
N THR A 67 -1.10 -1.52 0.18
CA THR A 67 0.20 -2.13 0.43
C THR A 67 0.59 -1.90 1.91
N PRO A 68 0.89 -2.94 2.69
CA PRO A 68 1.42 -2.79 4.05
C PRO A 68 2.77 -2.03 4.06
N GLN A 69 3.14 -1.41 5.18
CA GLN A 69 4.33 -0.53 5.29
C GLN A 69 5.67 -1.19 4.89
N ASN A 70 5.72 -2.51 4.93
CA ASN A 70 6.86 -3.38 4.63
C ASN A 70 6.57 -4.35 3.47
N GLY A 71 5.40 -4.23 2.84
CA GLY A 71 4.95 -5.09 1.75
C GLY A 71 5.30 -4.52 0.38
N TRP A 72 5.44 -5.42 -0.59
CA TRP A 72 5.59 -5.09 -2.02
C TRP A 72 4.30 -5.42 -2.80
N GLU A 73 3.35 -6.07 -2.14
CA GLU A 73 2.10 -6.55 -2.73
C GLU A 73 0.90 -5.87 -2.06
N THR A 74 -0.06 -5.51 -2.90
CA THR A 74 -1.38 -5.02 -2.49
C THR A 74 -2.16 -6.19 -1.91
N THR A 75 -2.70 -6.02 -0.70
CA THR A 75 -3.52 -7.04 -0.05
C THR A 75 -4.82 -6.45 0.46
N LEU A 76 -5.76 -7.32 0.80
CA LEU A 76 -7.02 -6.95 1.40
C LEU A 76 -6.84 -6.73 2.89
N LEU A 77 -7.14 -5.51 3.31
CA LEU A 77 -7.06 -5.03 4.68
C LEU A 77 -8.44 -4.63 5.16
N PHE A 78 -8.61 -4.59 6.48
CA PHE A 78 -9.76 -4.00 7.11
C PHE A 78 -9.37 -3.10 8.29
N ALA A 79 -10.27 -2.21 8.65
CA ALA A 79 -10.21 -1.41 9.86
C ALA A 79 -11.60 -1.26 10.48
N ASP A 80 -11.68 -1.37 11.80
CA ASP A 80 -12.93 -1.20 12.54
C ASP A 80 -13.10 0.25 13.00
N VAL A 81 -14.24 0.85 12.66
CA VAL A 81 -14.67 2.15 13.17
C VAL A 81 -15.41 1.94 14.49
N PRO A 82 -14.93 2.52 15.61
CA PRO A 82 -15.61 2.41 16.89
C PRO A 82 -16.90 3.24 16.90
N ASN A 83 -17.93 2.74 17.58
CA ASN A 83 -19.25 3.40 17.69
C ASN A 83 -19.31 4.53 18.74
N THR A 84 -18.19 4.88 19.37
CA THR A 84 -18.15 5.91 20.43
C THR A 84 -17.63 7.23 19.91
N ASN A 85 -17.99 8.34 20.58
CA ASN A 85 -17.45 9.67 20.30
C ASN A 85 -15.95 9.69 20.61
N GLN A 86 -15.15 9.38 19.59
CA GLN A 86 -13.69 9.39 19.67
C GLN A 86 -13.14 10.79 19.40
N PRO A 87 -11.94 11.12 19.89
CA PRO A 87 -11.28 12.39 19.60
C PRO A 87 -11.08 12.55 18.09
N THR A 88 -11.00 13.80 17.64
CA THR A 88 -10.88 14.21 16.22
C THR A 88 -9.65 13.69 15.47
N SER A 89 -8.79 12.89 16.12
CA SER A 89 -7.52 12.37 15.61
C SER A 89 -7.36 10.86 15.79
N LEU A 90 -8.44 10.08 15.70
CA LEU A 90 -8.35 8.62 15.79
C LEU A 90 -7.61 8.03 14.57
N ARG A 91 -6.52 7.31 14.83
CA ARG A 91 -5.85 6.49 13.83
C ARG A 91 -6.41 5.08 13.86
N LEU A 92 -7.08 4.67 12.78
CA LEU A 92 -7.61 3.32 12.66
C LEU A 92 -6.48 2.31 12.44
N GLN A 93 -6.53 1.18 13.14
CA GLN A 93 -5.59 0.10 12.96
C GLN A 93 -5.96 -0.73 11.73
N TRP A 94 -5.00 -0.93 10.83
CA TRP A 94 -5.17 -1.76 9.64
C TRP A 94 -4.81 -3.21 9.99
N GLN A 95 -5.67 -4.15 9.61
CA GLN A 95 -5.49 -5.58 9.83
C GLN A 95 -5.65 -6.33 8.51
N CYS A 96 -4.80 -7.33 8.26
CA CYS A 96 -4.93 -8.17 7.07
C CYS A 96 -6.15 -9.08 7.18
N VAL A 97 -6.97 -9.13 6.13
CA VAL A 97 -8.06 -10.12 6.02
C VAL A 97 -7.50 -11.52 5.75
N ILE A 98 -6.38 -11.59 5.03
CA ILE A 98 -5.76 -12.82 4.56
C ILE A 98 -4.46 -13.05 5.35
N GLU A 99 -4.20 -14.31 5.71
CA GLU A 99 -2.96 -14.69 6.42
C GLU A 99 -1.72 -14.53 5.54
N SER A 100 -0.57 -14.26 6.17
CA SER A 100 0.73 -14.02 5.54
C SER A 100 1.27 -15.19 4.71
N ASN A 101 0.76 -16.42 4.92
CA ASN A 101 1.17 -17.63 4.21
C ASN A 101 0.44 -17.83 2.88
N PHE A 102 -0.37 -16.86 2.45
CA PHE A 102 -1.04 -16.91 1.16
C PHE A 102 0.00 -17.00 0.03
N PRO A 103 -0.20 -17.86 -0.99
CA PRO A 103 0.76 -18.04 -2.08
C PRO A 103 1.01 -16.69 -2.76
N SER A 104 2.15 -16.11 -2.42
CA SER A 104 2.62 -14.83 -2.90
C SER A 104 2.74 -14.88 -4.42
N ILE A 105 2.15 -13.88 -5.06
CA ILE A 105 2.08 -13.75 -6.53
C ILE A 105 3.50 -13.64 -7.12
N SER A 106 4.46 -13.19 -6.30
CA SER A 106 5.88 -13.10 -6.65
C SER A 106 6.64 -14.43 -6.88
N SER A 107 6.09 -15.59 -6.47
CA SER A 107 6.85 -16.86 -6.50
C SER A 107 7.06 -17.44 -7.91
N SER A 108 6.22 -17.08 -8.87
CA SER A 108 6.45 -17.36 -10.28
C SER A 108 6.28 -16.06 -11.06
N ASN A 109 7.37 -15.50 -11.56
CA ASN A 109 7.37 -14.36 -12.51
C ASN A 109 6.69 -14.67 -13.86
N LYS A 110 5.69 -15.56 -13.88
CA LYS A 110 4.97 -16.08 -15.05
C LYS A 110 3.52 -15.62 -14.93
N TYR A 111 3.26 -14.37 -15.30
CA TYR A 111 1.91 -13.88 -15.52
C TYR A 111 1.36 -14.48 -16.82
N SER A 112 0.07 -14.76 -16.87
CA SER A 112 -0.56 -15.06 -18.15
C SER A 112 -0.49 -13.85 -19.07
N ARG A 113 -0.59 -14.07 -20.39
CA ARG A 113 -0.61 -12.97 -21.36
C ARG A 113 -1.82 -12.07 -21.13
N GLU A 114 -2.94 -12.66 -20.75
CA GLU A 114 -4.21 -12.00 -20.45
C GLU A 114 -4.08 -11.10 -19.21
N GLU A 115 -3.43 -11.57 -18.15
CA GLU A 115 -3.17 -10.79 -16.93
C GLU A 115 -2.27 -9.60 -17.20
N GLN A 116 -1.18 -9.81 -17.95
CA GLN A 116 -0.28 -8.72 -18.35
C GLN A 116 -1.04 -7.63 -19.13
N LEU A 117 -1.82 -8.02 -20.14
CA LEU A 117 -2.60 -7.07 -20.94
C LEU A 117 -3.65 -6.33 -20.10
N LEU A 118 -4.29 -7.00 -19.15
CA LEU A 118 -5.24 -6.37 -18.24
C LEU A 118 -4.57 -5.30 -17.38
N TRP A 119 -3.36 -5.57 -16.87
CA TRP A 119 -2.60 -4.63 -16.05
C TRP A 119 -2.17 -3.40 -16.84
N GLU A 120 -1.67 -3.59 -18.07
CA GLU A 120 -1.33 -2.49 -18.97
C GLU A 120 -2.55 -1.61 -19.26
N ARG A 121 -3.72 -2.21 -19.54
CA ARG A 121 -4.98 -1.48 -19.80
C ARG A 121 -5.49 -0.71 -18.60
N LYS A 122 -5.43 -1.32 -17.41
CA LYS A 122 -5.88 -0.71 -16.15
C LYS A 122 -4.82 0.20 -15.51
N ARG A 123 -3.62 0.29 -16.10
CA ARG A 123 -2.46 1.01 -15.56
C ARG A 123 -2.17 0.58 -14.11
N LEU A 124 -2.30 -0.72 -13.83
CA LEU A 124 -2.02 -1.27 -12.51
C LEU A 124 -0.50 -1.28 -12.31
N THR A 125 -0.04 -0.48 -11.35
CA THR A 125 1.39 -0.32 -11.05
C THR A 125 1.83 -1.16 -9.85
N THR A 126 0.89 -1.82 -9.18
CA THR A 126 1.16 -2.65 -8.00
C THR A 126 0.87 -4.11 -8.27
N TRP A 127 1.69 -4.97 -7.68
CA TRP A 127 1.44 -6.41 -7.59
C TRP A 127 0.44 -6.67 -6.48
N GLY A 128 -0.17 -7.86 -6.48
CA GLY A 128 -1.15 -8.24 -5.45
C GLY A 128 -2.59 -8.30 -5.95
N ILE A 129 -3.51 -8.25 -4.99
CA ILE A 129 -4.95 -8.20 -5.22
C ILE A 129 -5.31 -6.81 -5.77
N ASN A 130 -6.01 -6.76 -6.89
CA ASN A 130 -6.42 -5.50 -7.55
C ASN A 130 -7.94 -5.24 -7.48
N SER A 131 -8.72 -6.23 -7.10
CA SER A 131 -10.17 -6.12 -6.91
C SER A 131 -10.64 -7.18 -5.91
N TYR A 132 -11.79 -6.94 -5.28
CA TYR A 132 -12.49 -7.95 -4.49
C TYR A 132 -13.99 -7.64 -4.55
N GLU A 133 -14.79 -8.64 -4.22
CA GLU A 133 -16.22 -8.50 -4.00
C GLU A 133 -16.55 -9.07 -2.62
N ILE A 134 -17.51 -8.45 -1.94
CA ILE A 134 -17.98 -8.89 -0.62
C ILE A 134 -19.50 -8.95 -0.60
N HIS A 135 -20.02 -10.09 -0.14
CA HIS A 135 -21.43 -10.25 0.15
C HIS A 135 -21.71 -9.76 1.58
N SER A 136 -22.51 -8.71 1.71
CA SER A 136 -22.73 -7.99 2.97
C SER A 136 -23.31 -8.86 4.08
N GLU A 137 -24.30 -9.69 3.75
CA GLU A 137 -25.02 -10.52 4.71
C GLU A 137 -24.17 -11.70 5.21
N SER A 138 -23.60 -12.48 4.29
CA SER A 138 -22.81 -13.67 4.66
C SER A 138 -21.37 -13.37 5.06
N GLY A 139 -20.84 -12.17 4.74
CA GLY A 139 -19.44 -11.83 4.93
C GLY A 139 -18.48 -12.61 4.02
N LYS A 140 -18.99 -13.26 2.97
CA LYS A 140 -18.18 -13.96 1.99
C LYS A 140 -17.45 -12.95 1.11
N ILE A 141 -16.15 -13.12 0.98
CA ILE A 141 -15.26 -12.29 0.17
C ILE A 141 -14.68 -13.15 -0.94
N VAL A 142 -14.65 -12.62 -2.15
CA VAL A 142 -14.06 -13.27 -3.33
C VAL A 142 -13.08 -12.31 -4.00
N PHE A 143 -11.90 -12.81 -4.38
CA PHE A 143 -10.87 -11.98 -5.01
C PHE A 143 -9.95 -12.80 -5.93
N PRO A 144 -9.51 -12.23 -7.06
CA PRO A 144 -8.48 -12.83 -7.89
C PRO A 144 -7.08 -12.60 -7.30
N ALA A 145 -6.25 -13.64 -7.31
CA ALA A 145 -4.82 -13.57 -7.00
C ALA A 145 -4.09 -14.71 -7.72
N ALA A 146 -2.82 -14.52 -8.11
CA ALA A 146 -1.99 -15.57 -8.72
C ALA A 146 -2.71 -16.43 -9.79
N SER A 147 -3.35 -15.77 -10.77
CA SER A 147 -4.11 -16.40 -11.86
C SER A 147 -5.24 -17.35 -11.40
N SER A 148 -5.67 -17.26 -10.15
CA SER A 148 -6.71 -18.08 -9.53
C SER A 148 -7.73 -17.22 -8.79
N LEU A 149 -8.92 -17.79 -8.56
CA LEU A 149 -9.97 -17.15 -7.79
C LEU A 149 -10.00 -17.71 -6.38
N PHE A 150 -9.92 -16.84 -5.38
CA PHE A 150 -9.91 -17.20 -3.98
C PHE A 150 -11.16 -16.67 -3.27
N GLN A 151 -11.52 -17.31 -2.17
CA GLN A 151 -12.60 -16.88 -1.31
C GLN A 151 -12.24 -17.05 0.17
N CYS A 152 -12.74 -16.16 1.01
CA CYS A 152 -12.74 -16.32 2.46
C CYS A 152 -14.06 -15.81 3.05
N ILE A 153 -14.27 -16.04 4.34
CA ILE A 153 -15.46 -15.56 5.07
C ILE A 153 -14.96 -14.75 6.26
N ASP A 154 -15.36 -13.48 6.33
CA ASP A 154 -15.14 -12.66 7.52
C ASP A 154 -16.38 -12.72 8.42
N SER A 155 -16.24 -13.43 9.55
CA SER A 155 -17.28 -13.59 10.56
C SER A 155 -17.55 -12.31 11.37
N GLY A 156 -16.73 -11.26 11.20
CA GLY A 156 -16.88 -10.00 11.93
C GLY A 156 -16.27 -10.00 13.34
N TYR A 157 -15.82 -11.17 13.83
CA TYR A 157 -15.08 -11.25 15.08
C TYR A 157 -13.61 -10.92 14.81
N SER A 158 -13.13 -9.78 15.32
CA SER A 158 -11.69 -9.54 15.41
C SER A 158 -11.12 -10.57 16.38
N VAL A 159 -10.20 -11.44 15.92
CA VAL A 159 -9.43 -12.31 16.82
C VAL A 159 -8.75 -11.40 17.83
N LYS A 160 -9.25 -11.39 19.06
CA LYS A 160 -8.52 -10.78 20.17
C LYS A 160 -7.28 -11.64 20.35
N GLN A 161 -6.14 -11.15 19.87
CA GLN A 161 -4.84 -11.71 20.20
C GLN A 161 -4.74 -11.69 21.72
N PHE A 162 -4.66 -12.87 22.32
CA PHE A 162 -4.33 -13.06 23.74
C PHE A 162 -2.86 -12.72 23.98
#